data_AF-A0A7X9GGV2-F1
#
_entry.id   AF-A0A7X9GGV2-F1
#
_cell.length_a   1.000
_cell.length_b   1.000
_cell.length_c   1.000
_cell.angle_alpha   90.00
_cell.angle_beta   90.00
_cell.angle_gamma   90.00
#
_symmetry.space_group_name_H-M   'P 1'
#
loop_
_entity.id
_entity.type
_entity.pdbx_description
1 polymer ?
#
loop_
_entity_poly.entity_id
_entity_poly.type
_entity_poly.pdbx_seq_one_letter_code
_entity_poly.pdbx_strand_id
1 'polypeptide(L)' 'EMLQSNAVNYDISEDEELKRLLIHGILHLDGYDHGEDHIQAGKEAQNAMLVLQEKLLSTYTIKIIEDIA' A
#
# COMPACT_ATOMS: atom_id res chain seq x y z
N GLU A 1 -4.92 -13.86 -3.10
CA GLU A 1 -3.55 -14.38 -3.24
C GLU A 1 -2.48 -13.30 -3.03
N MET A 2 -2.56 -12.12 -3.67
CA MET A 2 -1.59 -11.02 -3.44
C MET A 2 -1.44 -10.56 -1.98
N LEU A 3 -2.55 -10.40 -1.24
CA LEU A 3 -2.52 -9.90 0.15
C LEU A 3 -1.59 -10.73 1.06
N GLN A 4 -1.87 -12.03 1.15
CA GLN A 4 -1.11 -12.93 2.03
C GLN A 4 0.33 -13.10 1.57
N SER A 5 0.57 -13.22 0.26
CA SER A 5 1.94 -13.35 -0.26
C SER A 5 2.77 -12.09 0.00
N ASN A 6 2.18 -10.90 -0.18
CA ASN A 6 2.88 -9.64 0.03
C ASN A 6 3.15 -9.39 1.51
N ALA A 7 2.17 -9.67 2.38
CA ALA A 7 2.34 -9.58 3.83
C ALA A 7 3.55 -10.41 4.30
N VAL A 8 3.68 -11.64 3.80
CA VAL A 8 4.85 -12.50 4.08
C VAL A 8 6.14 -11.94 3.46
N ASN A 9 6.11 -11.52 2.19
CA ASN A 9 7.30 -11.02 1.49
C ASN A 9 7.86 -9.73 2.10
N TYR A 10 6.99 -8.88 2.65
CA TYR A 10 7.36 -7.62 3.27
C TYR A 10 7.50 -7.70 4.79
N ASP A 11 7.26 -8.87 5.39
CA ASP A 11 7.28 -9.09 6.84
C ASP A 11 6.38 -8.10 7.60
N ILE A 12 5.13 -7.96 7.12
CA ILE A 12 4.10 -7.11 7.71
C ILE A 12 2.81 -7.89 7.96
N SER A 13 1.90 -7.33 8.74
CA SER A 13 0.58 -7.95 8.97
C SER A 13 -0.32 -7.88 7.73
N GLU A 14 -1.29 -8.81 7.64
CA GLU A 14 -2.31 -8.75 6.58
C GLU A 14 -3.13 -7.46 6.64
N ASP A 15 -3.37 -6.89 7.82
CA ASP A 15 -4.07 -5.60 7.96
C ASP A 15 -3.25 -4.44 7.38
N GLU A 16 -1.92 -4.44 7.57
CA GLU A 16 -1.03 -3.42 6.99
C GLU A 16 -0.97 -3.53 5.47
N GLU A 17 -0.90 -4.74 4.93
CA GLU A 17 -0.90 -4.95 3.49
C GLU A 17 -2.27 -4.63 2.88
N LEU A 18 -3.37 -4.98 3.54
CA LEU A 18 -4.72 -4.63 3.08
C LEU A 18 -4.87 -3.11 2.99
N LYS A 19 -4.40 -2.39 4.01
CA LYS A 19 -4.34 -0.92 3.99
C LYS A 19 -3.52 -0.40 2.81
N ARG A 20 -2.34 -0.96 2.55
CA ARG A 20 -1.51 -0.62 1.37
C ARG A 20 -2.27 -0.83 0.07
N LEU A 21 -2.88 -1.99 -0.12
CA LEU A 21 -3.62 -2.33 -1.35
C LEU A 21 -4.87 -1.45 -1.54
N LEU A 22 -5.57 -1.07 -0.48
CA LEU A 22 -6.71 -0.15 -0.56
C LEU A 22 -6.28 1.24 -1.01
N ILE A 23 -5.24 1.81 -0.39
CA ILE A 23 -4.68 3.10 -0.81
C ILE A 23 -4.19 3.01 -2.25
N HIS A 24 -3.46 1.95 -2.59
CA HIS A 24 -2.95 1.70 -3.93
C HIS A 24 -4.07 1.66 -4.98
N GLY A 25 -5.12 0.89 -4.71
CA GLY A 25 -6.29 0.79 -5.59
C GLY A 25 -7.00 2.13 -5.76
N ILE A 26 -7.19 2.90 -4.68
CA ILE A 26 -7.80 4.24 -4.74
C ILE A 26 -6.96 5.18 -5.62
N LEU A 27 -5.63 5.17 -5.50
CA LEU A 27 -4.76 6.01 -6.31
C LEU A 27 -4.87 5.66 -7.81
N HIS A 28 -4.91 4.38 -8.15
CA HIS A 28 -5.16 3.96 -9.54
C HIS A 28 -6.53 4.42 -10.05
N LEU A 29 -7.58 4.35 -9.22
CA LEU A 29 -8.91 4.85 -9.58
C LEU A 29 -8.94 6.38 -9.78
N ASP A 30 -8.09 7.12 -9.06
CA ASP A 30 -7.90 8.57 -9.22
C ASP A 30 -7.02 8.93 -10.44
N GLY A 31 -6.52 7.92 -11.17
CA GLY A 31 -5.77 8.11 -12.42
C GLY A 31 -4.26 8.14 -12.27
N TYR A 32 -3.72 7.81 -11.08
CA TYR A 32 -2.29 7.61 -10.91
C TYR A 32 -1.83 6.28 -11.53
N ASP A 33 -0.58 6.25 -11.98
CA ASP A 33 0.07 5.07 -12.52
C ASP A 33 1.53 5.01 -12.04
N HIS A 34 2.00 3.79 -11.76
CA HIS A 34 3.39 3.51 -11.43
C HIS A 34 4.11 2.66 -12.48
N GLY A 35 3.42 2.20 -13.53
CA GLY A 35 4.03 1.38 -14.58
C GLY A 35 4.69 0.12 -14.02
N GLU A 36 5.99 -0.03 -14.27
CA GLU A 36 6.81 -1.14 -13.78
C GLU A 36 7.58 -0.78 -12.48
N ASP A 37 7.40 0.44 -11.95
CA ASP A 37 8.06 0.86 -10.72
C ASP A 37 7.41 0.19 -9.50
N HIS A 38 8.24 -0.31 -8.59
CA HIS A 38 7.78 -0.96 -7.37
C HIS A 38 8.55 -0.47 -6.15
N ILE A 39 7.92 -0.54 -4.97
CA ILE A 39 8.59 -0.31 -3.70
C ILE A 39 9.66 -1.39 -3.50
N GLN A 40 10.88 -0.97 -3.17
CA GLN A 40 12.01 -1.85 -2.88
C GLN A 40 12.53 -1.55 -1.47
N ALA A 41 12.79 -2.59 -0.69
CA ALA A 41 13.31 -2.44 0.66
C ALA A 41 14.63 -1.63 0.66
N GLY A 42 14.70 -0.62 1.53
CA GLY A 42 15.86 0.26 1.66
C GLY A 42 16.04 1.28 0.53
N LYS A 43 15.06 1.44 -0.37
CA LYS A 43 15.07 2.48 -1.41
C LYS A 43 13.84 3.37 -1.30
N GLU A 44 14.05 4.66 -1.45
CA GLU A 44 12.96 5.63 -1.52
C GLU A 44 12.17 5.46 -2.82
N ALA A 45 10.86 5.61 -2.72
CA ALA A 45 9.98 5.67 -3.87
C ALA A 45 10.29 6.91 -4.72
N GLN A 46 10.38 6.75 -6.03
CA GLN A 46 10.60 7.87 -6.96
C GLN A 46 9.36 8.20 -7.79
N ASN A 47 8.54 7.19 -8.09
CA ASN A 47 7.29 7.39 -8.80
C ASN A 47 6.30 8.20 -7.96
N ALA A 48 5.62 9.18 -8.58
CA ALA A 48 4.69 10.08 -7.89
C ALA A 48 3.56 9.35 -7.15
N MET A 49 3.03 8.27 -7.73
CA MET A 49 2.01 7.45 -7.09
C MET A 49 2.55 6.76 -5.85
N LEU A 50 3.72 6.14 -5.95
CA LEU A 50 4.34 5.41 -4.84
C LEU A 50 4.76 6.36 -3.70
N VAL A 51 5.27 7.55 -4.02
CA VAL A 51 5.56 8.59 -3.03
C VAL A 51 4.29 9.00 -2.28
N LEU A 52 3.19 9.22 -3.01
CA LEU A 52 1.91 9.58 -2.40
C LEU A 52 1.35 8.43 -1.55
N GLN A 53 1.48 7.19 -2.00
CA GLN A 53 1.09 6.00 -1.24
C GLN A 53 1.80 5.94 0.12
N GLU A 54 3.13 6.08 0.16
CA GLU A 54 3.88 6.05 1.43
C GLU A 54 3.50 7.20 2.37
N LYS A 55 3.21 8.38 1.81
CA LYS A 55 2.70 9.52 2.57
C LYS A 55 1.31 9.24 3.18
N LEU A 56 0.40 8.63 2.42
CA LEU A 56 -0.93 8.27 2.92
C LEU A 56 -0.85 7.15 3.97
N LEU A 57 0.02 6.15 3.76
CA LEU A 57 0.25 5.07 4.72
C LEU A 57 0.76 5.55 6.07
N SER A 58 1.67 6.52 6.09
CA SER A 58 2.15 7.16 7.31
C SER A 58 1.12 8.08 7.97
N THR A 59 0.17 8.60 7.19
CA THR A 59 -0.93 9.43 7.70
C THR A 59 -2.01 8.59 8.37
N TYR A 60 -2.39 7.45 7.77
CA TYR A 60 -3.44 6.56 8.29
C TYR A 60 -2.83 5.39 9.06
N THR A 61 -2.70 5.55 10.38
CA THR A 61 -2.11 4.53 11.27
C THR A 61 -3.13 3.51 11.80
N ILE A 62 -4.42 3.79 11.66
CA ILE A 62 -5.53 2.96 12.17
C ILE A 62 -5.98 1.95 11.10
N LYS A 63 -6.65 0.87 11.53
CA LYS A 63 -7.32 -0.09 10.64
C LYS A 63 -8.34 0.65 9.77
N ILE A 64 -8.32 0.39 8.46
CA ILE A 64 -9.21 1.09 7.50
C ILE A 64 -10.60 0.45 7.45
N ILE A 65 -10.68 -0.88 7.58
CA ILE A 65 -11.94 -1.64 7.57
C ILE A 65 -12.12 -2.24 8.95
N GLU A 66 -13.16 -1.81 9.67
CA GLU A 66 -13.51 -2.38 10.96
C GLU A 66 -14.35 -3.64 10.78
N ASP A 67 -14.14 -4.62 11.66
CA ASP A 67 -14.95 -5.82 11.70
C ASP A 67 -16.36 -5.45 12.17
N ILE A 68 -17.38 -5.81 11.40
CA ILE A 68 -18.77 -5.61 11.82
C ILE A 68 -19.09 -6.68 12.87
N ALA A 69 -19.48 -6.23 14.06
CA ALA A 69 -19.92 -7.08 15.17
C ALA A 69 -21.27 -7.76 14.92
#